data_AF-A0A8T4N5L0-F1
#
_entry.id   AF-A0A8T4N5L0-F1
#
_cell.length_a   1.000
_cell.length_b   1.000
_cell.length_c   1.000
_cell.angle_alpha   90.00
_cell.angle_beta   90.00
_cell.angle_gamma   90.00
#
_symmetry.space_group_name_H-M   'P 1'
#
loop_
_entity.id
_entity.type
_entity.pdbx_description
1 polymer ?
#
loop_
_entity_poly.entity_id
_entity_poly.type
_entity_poly.pdbx_seq_one_letter_code
_entity_poly.pdbx_strand_id
1 'polypeptide(L)' 'MHALQPKHEKLTEKEVGVLLERLNIALAQLPKISKKDPACPEGCNTGDVVKVLRKNEEYYRVVI' A
#
# COMPACT_ATOMS: atom_id res chain seq x y z
N MET A 1 12.82 15.38 -4.73
CA MET A 1 11.46 15.49 -4.19
C MET A 1 10.59 16.20 -5.21
N HIS A 2 9.58 15.52 -5.76
CA HIS A 2 8.62 16.14 -6.69
C HIS A 2 7.35 16.55 -5.93
N ALA A 3 6.76 17.69 -6.29
CA ALA A 3 5.59 18.26 -5.61
C ALA A 3 4.35 17.35 -5.57
N LEU A 4 4.32 16.28 -6.38
CA LEU A 4 3.18 15.36 -6.54
C LEU A 4 3.42 13.97 -5.94
N GLN A 5 4.58 13.72 -5.33
CA GLN A 5 4.87 12.40 -4.76
C GLN A 5 4.19 12.26 -3.39
N PRO A 6 3.22 11.35 -3.23
CA PRO A 6 2.59 11.10 -1.93
C PRO A 6 3.55 10.37 -0.99
N LYS A 7 3.22 10.38 0.30
CA LYS A 7 3.96 9.59 1.30
C LYS A 7 3.50 8.13 1.20
N HIS A 8 4.46 7.22 1.12
CA HIS A 8 4.24 5.79 1.08
C HIS A 8 4.75 5.20 2.39
N GLU A 9 3.90 4.47 3.10
CA GLU A 9 4.21 3.84 4.38
C GLU A 9 3.85 2.36 4.31
N LYS A 10 4.74 1.50 4.82
CA LYS A 10 4.50 0.06 4.90
C LYS A 10 3.57 -0.22 6.08
N LEU A 11 2.45 -0.90 5.82
CA LEU A 11 1.56 -1.38 6.88
C LEU A 11 2.10 -2.67 7.50
N THR A 12 1.77 -2.88 8.76
CA THR A 12 2.04 -4.16 9.43
C THR A 12 0.96 -5.19 9.11
N GLU A 13 1.29 -6.48 9.18
CA GLU A 13 0.35 -7.59 8.89
C GLU A 13 -0.94 -7.51 9.73
N LYS A 14 -0.84 -7.02 10.97
CA LYS A 14 -2.00 -6.81 11.86
C LYS A 14 -2.95 -5.74 11.34
N GLU A 15 -2.41 -4.59 10.93
CA GLU A 15 -3.22 -3.50 10.36
C GLU A 15 -3.86 -3.92 9.04
N VAL A 16 -3.12 -4.67 8.22
CA VAL A 16 -3.63 -5.23 6.97
C VAL A 16 -4.83 -6.14 7.22
N GLY A 17 -4.75 -7.04 8.20
CA GLY A 17 -5.86 -7.92 8.58
C GLY A 17 -7.12 -7.13 8.93
N VAL A 18 -7.00 -6.17 9.86
CA VAL A 18 -8.13 -5.31 10.27
C VAL A 18 -8.69 -4.51 9.09
N LEU A 19 -7.82 -4.04 8.18
CA LEU A 19 -8.24 -3.27 7.01
C LEU A 19 -9.05 -4.12 6.02
N LEU A 20 -8.58 -5.32 5.74
CA LEU A 20 -9.26 -6.28 4.85
C LEU A 20 -10.60 -6.71 5.43
N GLU A 21 -10.67 -6.95 6.74
CA GLU A 21 -11.93 -7.25 7.43
C GLU A 21 -12.90 -6.07 7.37
N ARG A 22 -12.42 -4.85 7.65
CA ARG A 22 -13.24 -3.63 7.63
C ARG A 22 -13.79 -3.31 6.24
N LEU A 23 -12.97 -3.50 5.20
CA LEU A 23 -13.37 -3.27 3.81
C LEU A 23 -14.11 -4.48 3.21
N ASN A 24 -14.07 -5.63 3.89
CA ASN A 24 -14.64 -6.90 3.43
C ASN A 24 -14.13 -7.31 2.03
N ILE A 25 -12.84 -7.12 1.78
CA ILE A 25 -12.18 -7.45 0.51
C ILE A 25 -11.02 -8.41 0.71
N ALA A 26 -10.67 -9.16 -0.34
CA ALA A 26 -9.47 -9.98 -0.36
C ALA A 26 -8.23 -9.16 -0.74
N LEU A 27 -7.05 -9.58 -0.28
CA LEU A 27 -5.74 -8.99 -0.67
C LEU A 27 -5.58 -8.86 -2.18
N ALA A 28 -6.07 -9.84 -2.95
CA ALA A 28 -5.97 -9.86 -4.40
C ALA A 28 -6.82 -8.77 -5.10
N GLN A 29 -7.81 -8.21 -4.41
CA GLN A 29 -8.67 -7.14 -4.91
C GLN A 29 -8.07 -5.75 -4.70
N LEU A 30 -7.03 -5.63 -3.85
CA LEU A 30 -6.31 -4.38 -3.72
C LEU A 30 -5.51 -4.07 -5.01
N PRO A 31 -5.40 -2.79 -5.40
CA PRO A 31 -4.55 -2.39 -6.51
C PRO A 31 -3.12 -2.88 -6.30
N LYS A 32 -2.53 -3.46 -7.35
CA LYS A 32 -1.19 -4.06 -7.28
C LYS A 32 -0.14 -3.03 -7.66
N ILE A 33 0.99 -3.01 -6.95
CA ILE A 33 2.17 -2.21 -7.27
C ILE A 33 3.35 -3.15 -7.51
N SER A 34 4.14 -2.89 -8.54
CA SER A 34 5.33 -3.70 -8.80
C SER A 34 6.44 -3.33 -7.83
N LYS A 35 7.20 -4.32 -7.34
CA LYS A 35 8.42 -4.07 -6.57
C LYS A 35 9.47 -3.20 -7.32
N LYS A 36 9.39 -3.15 -8.66
CA LYS A 36 10.26 -2.32 -9.51
C LYS A 36 9.80 -0.86 -9.61
N ASP A 37 8.62 -0.53 -9.08
CA ASP A 37 8.08 0.82 -9.16
C ASP A 37 8.82 1.75 -8.18
N PRO A 38 9.29 2.93 -8.62
CA PRO A 38 10.02 3.87 -7.78
C PRO A 38 9.16 4.50 -6.67
N ALA A 39 7.84 4.34 -6.71
CA ALA A 39 6.94 4.76 -5.65
C ALA A 39 6.81 3.72 -4.52
N CYS A 40 7.32 2.49 -4.71
CA CYS A 40 7.33 1.48 -3.67
C CYS A 40 8.47 1.77 -2.66
N PRO A 41 8.22 1.71 -1.33
CA PRO A 41 9.29 1.88 -0.34
C PRO A 41 10.38 0.81 -0.51
N GLU A 42 11.65 1.21 -0.33
CA GLU A 42 12.78 0.28 -0.28
C GLU A 42 12.61 -0.65 0.93
N GLY A 43 12.36 -1.94 0.70
CA GLY A 43 12.16 -2.94 1.76
C GLY A 43 10.77 -3.61 1.80
N CYS A 44 9.87 -3.30 0.86
CA CYS A 44 8.66 -4.09 0.70
C CYS A 44 8.91 -5.41 -0.06
N ASN A 45 8.29 -6.48 0.42
CA ASN A 45 8.30 -7.80 -0.21
C ASN A 45 6.97 -8.07 -0.90
N THR A 46 6.98 -9.03 -1.83
CA THR A 46 5.76 -9.53 -2.48
C THR A 46 4.78 -10.00 -1.41
N GLY A 47 3.57 -9.42 -1.40
CA GLY A 47 2.53 -9.66 -0.39
C GLY A 47 2.38 -8.56 0.67
N ASP A 48 3.33 -7.62 0.78
CA ASP A 48 3.18 -6.48 1.68
C ASP A 48 2.12 -5.49 1.16
N VAL A 49 1.47 -4.77 2.09
CA VAL A 49 0.53 -3.69 1.76
C VAL A 49 1.17 -2.35 2.07
N VAL A 50 1.13 -1.45 1.09
CA VAL A 50 1.62 -0.08 1.20
C VAL A 50 0.43 0.86 1.32
N LYS A 51 0.45 1.69 2.36
CA LYS A 51 -0.46 2.81 2.53
C LYS A 51 0.12 4.02 1.81
N VAL A 52 -0.69 4.63 0.96
CA VAL A 52 -0.35 5.84 0.21
C VAL A 52 -1.23 6.96 0.73
N LEU A 53 -0.61 7.95 1.36
CA LEU A 53 -1.31 9.10 1.93
C LEU A 53 -1.24 10.27 0.94
N ARG A 54 -2.37 10.56 0.29
CA ARG A 54 -2.59 11.77 -0.50
C ARG A 54 -3.33 12.79 0.35
N LYS A 55 -3.24 14.08 -0.02
CA LYS A 55 -3.68 15.24 0.77
C LYS A 55 -4.99 15.02 1.54
N ASN A 56 -5.99 14.36 0.95
CA ASN A 56 -7.27 14.06 1.59
C ASN A 56 -7.72 12.58 1.45
N GLU A 57 -6.85 11.68 1.00
CA GLU A 57 -7.25 10.30 0.66
C GLU A 57 -6.19 9.27 1.05
N GLU A 58 -6.67 8.15 1.59
CA GLU A 58 -5.86 6.99 1.95
C GLU A 58 -6.05 5.92 0.88
N TYR A 59 -4.96 5.54 0.21
CA TYR A 59 -4.96 4.47 -0.79
C TYR A 59 -4.14 3.29 -0.28
N TYR A 60 -4.59 2.07 -0.56
CA TYR A 60 -3.90 0.85 -0.17
C TYR A 60 -3.52 0.06 -1.41
N ARG A 61 -2.28 -0.41 -1.48
CA ARG A 61 -1.77 -1.20 -2.61
C ARG A 61 -1.02 -2.42 -2.14
N VAL A 62 -1.18 -3.55 -2.84
CA VAL A 62 -0.45 -4.79 -2.60
C VAL A 62 0.79 -4.86 -3.48
N VAL A 63 1.94 -5.17 -2.88
CA VAL A 63 3.19 -5.34 -3.61
C VAL A 63 3.22 -6.70 -4.28
N ILE A 64 3.49 -6.72 -5.59
CA ILE A 64 3.75 -7.93 -6.37
C ILE A 64 5.19 -7.95 -6.91
#